data_AF-A0A6P0RF75-F1
#
_entry.id   AF-A0A6P0RF75-F1
#
_cell.length_a   1.000
_cell.length_b   1.000
_cell.length_c   1.000
_cell.angle_alpha   90.00
_cell.angle_beta   90.00
_cell.angle_gamma   90.00
#
_symmetry.space_group_name_H-M   'P 1'
#
loop_
_entity.id
_entity.type
_entity.pdbx_description
1 polymer ?
#
loop_
_entity_poly.entity_id
_entity_poly.type
_entity_poly.pdbx_seq_one_letter_code
_entity_poly.pdbx_strand_id
1 'polypeptide(L)'
;MSYSSIDKIQKVLAQSVFQHTLDKKKAAGRALGTIVEIITYYLIRQWNLSSDVTIELRLPEFGQTQITHNVEFGIHPCIYCQEYEIINPNILPLTSKKLLKNSRDISEVLQDFDLIDNQILSRELLQKNRCLIGRNINENKLALCDLKSYSEQGAVVEIAILKLHPFAIFECKRVGIEEGAKKGPTTIEKAKQGAYVAKHISSLQKIRSVDGKVFGALAKPDGNFEIQPYEKALNQMIYHAPVTDLTNFILTIGIASNHGNWFTSDNPNKELLVLKNSYDWLLFLTDEGLAKFVKELILEPLPKFESVQKAFLASYDSPRSSKRINQFTKVRILRDAHLVLVNYFSKNIRQIESEWFNLLSPQNQPIITLQNQLQTLAQKEWYL
;
A
#
# COMPACT_ATOMS: atom_id res chain seq x y z
N MET A 1 0.65 -21.53 -19.87
CA MET A 1 0.96 -22.57 -18.85
C MET A 1 0.07 -22.30 -17.66
N SER A 2 -0.67 -23.29 -17.15
CA SER A 2 -1.48 -23.07 -15.94
C SER A 2 -0.58 -22.96 -14.71
N TYR A 3 -0.69 -21.87 -13.96
CA TYR A 3 0.05 -21.72 -12.71
C TYR A 3 -0.57 -22.61 -11.62
N SER A 4 0.27 -23.16 -10.74
CA SER A 4 -0.19 -23.93 -9.57
C SER A 4 -1.02 -23.04 -8.65
N SER A 5 -2.05 -23.60 -8.01
CA SER A 5 -2.84 -22.84 -7.02
C SER A 5 -1.95 -22.27 -5.91
N ILE A 6 -2.36 -21.14 -5.35
CA ILE A 6 -1.60 -20.45 -4.32
C ILE A 6 -1.39 -21.31 -3.06
N ASP A 7 -2.29 -22.26 -2.79
CA ASP A 7 -2.13 -23.25 -1.72
C ASP A 7 -0.98 -24.22 -1.98
N LYS A 8 -0.80 -24.66 -3.22
CA LYS A 8 0.35 -25.49 -3.59
C LYS A 8 1.63 -24.69 -3.42
N ILE A 9 1.65 -23.43 -3.82
CA ILE A 9 2.80 -22.54 -3.63
C ILE A 9 3.09 -22.30 -2.15
N GLN A 10 2.07 -22.10 -1.31
CA GLN A 10 2.26 -21.98 0.13
C GLN A 10 2.87 -23.26 0.72
N LYS A 11 2.45 -24.44 0.27
CA LYS A 11 3.05 -25.72 0.67
C LYS A 11 4.50 -25.82 0.23
N VAL A 12 4.82 -25.45 -1.02
CA VAL A 12 6.20 -25.43 -1.53
C VAL A 12 7.06 -24.49 -0.69
N LEU A 13 6.61 -23.26 -0.43
CA LEU A 13 7.34 -22.30 0.42
C LEU A 13 7.52 -22.83 1.85
N ALA A 14 6.48 -23.45 2.43
CA ALA A 14 6.55 -24.04 3.77
C ALA A 14 7.61 -25.15 3.87
N GLN A 15 7.77 -25.94 2.81
CA GLN A 15 8.72 -27.06 2.75
C GLN A 15 10.14 -26.62 2.37
N SER A 16 10.29 -25.64 1.47
CA SER A 16 11.59 -25.22 0.94
C SER A 16 12.24 -24.09 1.74
N VAL A 17 11.47 -23.07 2.16
CA VAL A 17 11.99 -21.85 2.80
C VAL A 17 11.78 -21.89 4.31
N PHE A 18 10.58 -22.29 4.75
CA PHE A 18 10.19 -22.18 6.16
C PHE A 18 10.38 -23.47 6.97
N GLN A 19 11.16 -24.44 6.46
CA GLN A 19 11.36 -25.73 7.10
C GLN A 19 11.89 -25.68 8.54
N HIS A 20 12.59 -24.60 8.88
CA HIS A 20 13.18 -24.35 10.20
C HIS A 20 12.19 -23.74 11.21
N THR A 21 10.99 -23.32 10.76
CA THR A 21 9.98 -22.70 11.63
C THR A 21 9.05 -23.74 12.24
N LEU A 22 8.55 -23.47 13.46
CA LEU A 22 7.60 -24.36 14.16
C LEU A 22 6.25 -24.47 13.42
N ASP A 23 5.74 -23.35 12.92
CA ASP A 23 4.51 -23.28 12.13
C ASP A 23 4.82 -22.81 10.70
N LYS A 24 5.31 -23.76 9.90
CA LYS A 24 5.80 -23.56 8.52
C LYS A 24 4.73 -22.95 7.61
N LYS A 25 3.49 -23.43 7.74
CA LYS A 25 2.37 -22.98 6.92
C LYS A 25 2.00 -21.53 7.26
N LYS A 26 1.93 -21.18 8.55
CA LYS A 26 1.65 -19.79 8.97
C LYS A 26 2.77 -18.84 8.59
N ALA A 27 4.04 -19.26 8.69
CA ALA A 27 5.18 -18.47 8.25
C ALA A 27 5.13 -18.18 6.74
N ALA A 28 4.95 -19.22 5.91
CA ALA A 28 4.74 -19.07 4.47
C ALA A 28 3.55 -18.17 4.15
N GLY A 29 2.46 -18.31 4.91
CA GLY A 29 1.27 -17.49 4.74
C GLY A 29 1.47 -16.00 5.07
N ARG A 30 2.29 -15.68 6.08
CA ARG A 30 2.66 -14.28 6.38
C ARG A 30 3.52 -13.69 5.28
N ALA A 31 4.47 -14.47 4.74
CA ALA A 31 5.29 -14.03 3.62
C ALA A 31 4.44 -13.72 2.36
N LEU A 32 3.43 -14.55 2.07
CA LEU A 32 2.47 -14.25 1.00
C LEU A 32 1.70 -12.94 1.26
N GLY A 33 1.32 -12.64 2.51
CA GLY A 33 0.74 -11.33 2.86
C GLY A 33 1.66 -10.15 2.55
N THR A 34 2.94 -10.26 2.93
CA THR A 34 3.96 -9.26 2.56
C THR A 34 4.12 -9.11 1.05
N ILE A 35 3.93 -10.19 0.26
CA ILE A 35 3.96 -10.10 -1.20
C ILE A 35 2.76 -9.30 -1.73
N VAL A 36 1.55 -9.46 -1.16
CA VAL A 36 0.38 -8.63 -1.54
C VAL A 36 0.68 -7.15 -1.31
N GLU A 37 1.28 -6.82 -0.17
CA GLU A 37 1.71 -5.46 0.16
C GLU A 37 2.74 -4.91 -0.85
N ILE A 38 3.73 -5.74 -1.24
CA ILE A 38 4.74 -5.38 -2.24
C ILE A 38 4.08 -5.13 -3.60
N ILE A 39 3.22 -6.03 -4.07
CA ILE A 39 2.50 -5.87 -5.33
C ILE A 39 1.71 -4.55 -5.32
N THR A 40 1.01 -4.28 -4.22
CA THR A 40 0.25 -3.04 -4.03
C THR A 40 1.12 -1.80 -4.11
N TYR A 41 2.26 -1.79 -3.42
CA TYR A 41 3.19 -0.65 -3.47
C TYR A 41 3.68 -0.36 -4.89
N TYR A 42 4.09 -1.40 -5.64
CA TYR A 42 4.54 -1.19 -7.02
C TYR A 42 3.40 -0.87 -7.99
N LEU A 43 2.17 -1.31 -7.72
CA LEU A 43 0.99 -0.88 -8.47
C LEU A 43 0.76 0.62 -8.30
N ILE A 44 0.76 1.13 -7.06
CA ILE A 44 0.66 2.57 -6.75
C ILE A 44 1.77 3.36 -7.46
N ARG A 45 3.00 2.84 -7.49
CA ARG A 45 4.11 3.48 -8.22
C ARG A 45 3.85 3.55 -9.73
N GLN A 46 3.33 2.49 -10.35
CA GLN A 46 3.01 2.51 -11.79
C GLN A 46 1.84 3.41 -12.12
N TRP A 47 0.93 3.65 -11.17
CA TRP A 47 -0.15 4.62 -11.30
C TRP A 47 0.28 6.07 -11.16
N ASN A 48 1.59 6.33 -11.11
CA ASN A 48 2.17 7.66 -10.95
C ASN A 48 1.70 8.38 -9.67
N LEU A 49 1.51 7.61 -8.59
CA LEU A 49 1.15 8.12 -7.25
C LEU A 49 2.30 7.90 -6.27
N SER A 50 3.52 7.68 -6.79
CA SER A 50 4.67 7.35 -5.96
C SER A 50 5.09 8.50 -5.04
N SER A 51 4.87 9.75 -5.46
CA SER A 51 5.21 10.94 -4.68
C SER A 51 4.17 11.21 -3.58
N ASP A 52 2.92 10.82 -3.81
CA ASP A 52 1.76 11.03 -2.95
C ASP A 52 1.64 10.01 -1.81
N VAL A 53 2.41 8.92 -1.85
CA VAL A 53 2.21 7.79 -0.93
C VAL A 53 3.05 7.90 0.36
N THR A 54 2.38 7.65 1.48
CA THR A 54 2.98 7.29 2.77
C THR A 54 2.81 5.80 3.04
N ILE A 55 3.69 5.20 3.84
CA ILE A 55 3.65 3.78 4.20
C ILE A 55 3.54 3.67 5.73
N GLU A 56 2.57 2.89 6.22
CA GLU A 56 2.32 2.67 7.66
C GLU A 56 2.08 3.97 8.45
N LEU A 57 1.21 4.84 7.93
CA LEU A 57 0.82 6.08 8.61
C LEU A 57 -0.36 5.84 9.57
N ARG A 58 -0.31 6.50 10.72
CA ARG A 58 -1.42 6.51 11.67
C ARG A 58 -2.47 7.54 11.23
N LEU A 59 -3.73 7.11 11.12
CA LEU A 59 -4.86 7.91 10.69
C LEU A 59 -5.98 7.87 11.74
N PRO A 60 -6.54 9.02 12.16
CA PRO A 60 -7.68 9.06 13.06
C PRO A 60 -9.00 8.67 12.36
N GLU A 61 -9.99 8.27 13.16
CA GLU A 61 -11.37 8.18 12.69
C GLU A 61 -11.99 9.56 12.43
N PHE A 62 -12.91 9.62 11.47
CA PHE A 62 -13.66 10.83 11.17
C PHE A 62 -14.47 11.26 12.39
N GLY A 63 -14.27 12.50 12.83
CA GLY A 63 -14.95 13.05 14.01
C GLY A 63 -14.48 12.50 15.36
N GLN A 64 -13.49 11.59 15.41
CA GLN A 64 -12.96 11.03 16.66
C GLN A 64 -11.44 10.82 16.61
N THR A 65 -10.69 11.87 16.96
CA THR A 65 -9.22 11.90 16.82
C THR A 65 -8.47 11.01 17.82
N GLN A 66 -9.13 10.55 18.88
CA GLN A 66 -8.53 9.66 19.88
C GLN A 66 -8.43 8.21 19.40
N ILE A 67 -9.27 7.81 18.44
CA ILE A 67 -9.24 6.47 17.86
C ILE A 67 -8.43 6.54 16.57
N THR A 68 -7.35 5.76 16.51
CA THR A 68 -6.41 5.82 15.40
C THR A 68 -6.06 4.42 14.89
N HIS A 69 -5.81 4.35 13.58
CA HIS A 69 -5.51 3.13 12.85
C HIS A 69 -4.21 3.29 12.09
N ASN A 70 -3.36 2.26 12.05
CA ASN A 70 -2.21 2.26 11.16
C ASN A 70 -2.67 1.71 9.81
N VAL A 71 -2.68 2.57 8.78
CA VAL A 71 -3.07 2.16 7.43
C VAL A 71 -1.85 1.73 6.63
N GLU A 72 -2.01 0.73 5.75
CA GLU A 72 -0.89 0.18 4.98
C GLU A 72 -0.26 1.24 4.07
N PHE A 73 -1.10 1.95 3.30
CA PHE A 73 -0.70 3.08 2.47
C PHE A 73 -1.73 4.20 2.54
N GLY A 74 -1.27 5.43 2.72
CA GLY A 74 -2.08 6.64 2.52
C GLY A 74 -1.63 7.37 1.26
N ILE A 75 -2.57 7.85 0.45
CA ILE A 75 -2.30 8.71 -0.71
C ILE A 75 -2.74 10.12 -0.34
N HIS A 76 -1.78 11.04 -0.36
CA HIS A 76 -1.92 12.40 0.15
C HIS A 76 -1.74 13.41 -0.96
N PRO A 77 -2.36 14.59 -0.84
CA PRO A 77 -2.00 15.72 -1.69
C PRO A 77 -0.51 16.02 -1.65
N CYS A 78 0.15 15.92 -2.80
CA CYS A 78 1.54 16.34 -2.98
C CYS A 78 1.58 17.82 -3.37
N ILE A 79 2.08 18.66 -2.47
CA ILE A 79 2.17 20.12 -2.67
C ILE A 79 3.57 20.57 -3.09
N TYR A 80 4.54 19.66 -3.05
CA TYR A 80 5.89 19.93 -3.52
C TYR A 80 6.55 18.59 -3.85
N CYS A 81 7.21 18.53 -4.99
CA CYS A 81 7.99 17.36 -5.38
C CYS A 81 9.16 17.81 -6.27
N GLN A 82 10.38 17.49 -5.86
CA GLN A 82 11.57 17.81 -6.64
C GLN A 82 12.67 16.78 -6.41
N GLU A 83 13.41 16.49 -7.49
CA GLU A 83 14.61 15.66 -7.44
C GLU A 83 15.86 16.50 -7.18
N TYR A 84 16.77 15.94 -6.39
CA TYR A 84 18.01 16.57 -5.96
C TYR A 84 19.17 15.62 -6.18
N GLU A 85 20.24 16.15 -6.75
CA GLU A 85 21.52 15.46 -6.85
C GLU A 85 22.34 15.70 -5.59
N ILE A 86 22.86 14.61 -5.03
CA ILE A 86 23.75 14.61 -3.87
C ILE A 86 25.11 14.12 -4.32
N ILE A 87 26.11 14.99 -4.26
CA ILE A 87 27.49 14.70 -4.69
C ILE A 87 28.25 14.02 -3.56
N ASN A 88 29.10 13.04 -3.90
CA ASN A 88 30.03 12.32 -3.01
C ASN A 88 29.36 11.45 -1.91
N PRO A 89 28.72 10.33 -2.28
CA PRO A 89 27.94 9.42 -1.45
C PRO A 89 28.76 8.39 -0.66
N ASN A 90 30.03 8.65 -0.34
CA ASN A 90 30.75 7.98 0.77
C ASN A 90 30.11 8.27 2.16
N ILE A 91 28.80 8.45 2.15
CA ILE A 91 27.89 8.92 3.15
C ILE A 91 27.05 7.75 3.67
N LEU A 92 27.27 6.50 3.24
CA LEU A 92 26.53 5.37 3.81
C LEU A 92 26.78 5.22 5.33
N PRO A 93 25.74 4.98 6.14
CA PRO A 93 24.33 4.96 5.77
C PRO A 93 23.83 6.37 5.41
N LEU A 94 23.09 6.49 4.31
CA LEU A 94 22.45 7.74 3.90
C LEU A 94 21.27 8.02 4.84
N THR A 95 21.40 9.03 5.68
CA THR A 95 20.35 9.47 6.62
C THR A 95 19.82 10.84 6.24
N SER A 96 18.67 11.19 6.81
CA SER A 96 18.02 12.48 6.59
C SER A 96 18.95 13.64 6.96
N LYS A 97 19.64 13.58 8.12
CA LYS A 97 20.64 14.59 8.52
C LYS A 97 21.78 14.73 7.51
N LYS A 98 22.23 13.61 6.93
CA LYS A 98 23.29 13.60 5.93
C LYS A 98 22.83 14.20 4.60
N LEU A 99 21.57 14.03 4.19
CA LEU A 99 21.03 14.72 3.02
C LEU A 99 21.09 16.23 3.18
N LEU A 100 20.55 16.74 4.29
CA LEU A 100 20.51 18.17 4.59
C LEU A 100 21.92 18.78 4.63
N LYS A 101 22.87 18.11 5.31
CA LYS A 101 24.25 18.59 5.38
C LYS A 101 24.92 18.73 4.00
N ASN A 102 24.53 17.89 3.03
CA ASN A 102 25.14 17.84 1.71
C ASN A 102 24.31 18.56 0.62
N SER A 103 23.17 19.16 0.97
CA SER A 103 22.34 19.93 0.03
C SER A 103 21.71 21.13 0.72
N ARG A 104 22.14 22.33 0.31
CA ARG A 104 21.58 23.59 0.79
C ARG A 104 20.12 23.73 0.37
N ASP A 105 19.79 23.34 -0.84
CA ASP A 105 18.44 23.47 -1.39
C ASP A 105 17.43 22.60 -0.62
N ILE A 106 17.80 21.35 -0.29
CA ILE A 106 16.98 20.50 0.59
C ILE A 106 16.82 21.12 1.98
N SER A 107 17.89 21.75 2.50
CA SER A 107 17.84 22.41 3.81
C SER A 107 16.91 23.62 3.83
N GLU A 108 16.83 24.37 2.74
CA GLU A 108 15.91 25.50 2.58
C GLU A 108 14.46 25.02 2.49
N VAL A 109 14.19 23.98 1.68
CA VAL A 109 12.86 23.38 1.55
C VAL A 109 12.32 22.84 2.88
N LEU A 110 13.21 22.34 3.75
CA LEU A 110 12.85 21.70 5.01
C LEU A 110 13.12 22.58 6.25
N GLN A 111 13.38 23.88 6.07
CA GLN A 111 13.76 24.77 7.18
C GLN A 111 12.72 24.82 8.31
N ASP A 112 11.43 24.69 7.97
CA ASP A 112 10.29 24.76 8.89
C ASP A 112 9.78 23.37 9.35
N PHE A 113 10.55 22.31 9.10
CA PHE A 113 10.19 20.94 9.48
C PHE A 113 10.98 20.46 10.69
N ASP A 114 10.28 19.81 11.62
CA ASP A 114 10.89 18.97 12.64
C ASP A 114 11.48 17.72 11.98
N LEU A 115 12.80 17.65 11.94
CA LEU A 115 13.52 16.61 11.23
C LEU A 115 13.48 15.26 11.97
N ILE A 116 13.24 14.21 11.20
CA ILE A 116 13.28 12.83 11.66
C ILE A 116 14.51 12.18 11.05
N ASP A 117 15.47 11.78 11.89
CA ASP A 117 16.72 11.15 11.43
C ASP A 117 16.53 9.68 11.07
N ASN A 118 15.73 9.45 10.03
CA ASN A 118 15.58 8.13 9.43
C ASN A 118 16.71 7.85 8.43
N GLN A 119 17.02 6.56 8.31
CA GLN A 119 17.96 6.02 7.35
C GLN A 119 17.25 5.67 6.04
N ILE A 120 17.64 6.33 4.97
CA ILE A 120 17.10 6.18 3.61
C ILE A 120 17.76 4.99 2.91
N LEU A 121 19.07 4.84 3.06
CA LEU A 121 19.85 3.72 2.51
C LEU A 121 20.90 3.24 3.52
N SER A 122 20.98 1.92 3.74
CA SER A 122 21.99 1.31 4.61
C SER A 122 23.33 1.06 3.96
N ARG A 123 24.33 0.74 4.80
CA ARG A 123 25.65 0.29 4.34
C ARG A 123 25.54 -1.01 3.54
N GLU A 124 24.55 -1.83 3.87
CA GLU A 124 24.16 -3.07 3.18
C GLU A 124 23.16 -2.83 2.04
N LEU A 125 22.95 -1.57 1.64
CA LEU A 125 22.04 -1.16 0.57
C LEU A 125 20.57 -1.57 0.78
N LEU A 126 20.13 -1.69 2.04
CA LEU A 126 18.70 -1.69 2.36
C LEU A 126 18.14 -0.28 2.18
N GLN A 127 17.23 -0.13 1.24
CA GLN A 127 16.48 1.10 1.02
C GLN A 127 15.22 1.11 1.89
N LYS A 128 14.92 2.27 2.49
CA LYS A 128 13.60 2.57 3.04
C LYS A 128 12.78 3.30 1.97
N ASN A 129 11.73 2.66 1.49
CA ASN A 129 10.78 3.25 0.54
C ASN A 129 10.03 4.39 1.21
N ARG A 130 9.85 5.52 0.49
CA ARG A 130 9.10 6.70 0.98
C ARG A 130 9.48 7.05 2.42
N CYS A 131 10.76 7.28 2.64
CA CYS A 131 11.33 7.50 3.94
C CYS A 131 10.80 8.83 4.51
N LEU A 132 10.02 8.79 5.59
CA LEU A 132 9.63 10.00 6.31
C LEU A 132 10.88 10.68 6.92
N ILE A 133 11.17 11.91 6.52
CA ILE A 133 12.37 12.66 6.93
C ILE A 133 12.06 13.92 7.76
N GLY A 134 10.79 14.35 7.81
CA GLY A 134 10.39 15.49 8.63
C GLY A 134 8.89 15.63 8.77
N ARG A 135 8.45 16.42 9.76
CA ARG A 135 7.06 16.81 9.99
C ARG A 135 6.98 18.30 10.27
N ASN A 136 6.03 18.99 9.66
CA ASN A 136 5.64 20.33 10.11
C ASN A 136 4.24 20.19 10.73
N ILE A 137 4.20 20.16 12.06
CA ILE A 137 2.97 19.94 12.82
C ILE A 137 2.03 21.14 12.69
N ASN A 138 2.58 22.36 12.64
CA ASN A 138 1.81 23.60 12.57
C ASN A 138 1.01 23.71 11.27
N GLU A 139 1.58 23.22 10.17
CA GLU A 139 0.95 23.27 8.85
C GLU A 139 0.34 21.93 8.42
N ASN A 140 0.37 20.92 9.29
CA ASN A 140 -0.05 19.55 8.98
C ASN A 140 0.60 19.02 7.70
N LYS A 141 1.93 19.08 7.62
CA LYS A 141 2.71 18.60 6.46
C LYS A 141 3.69 17.49 6.86
N LEU A 142 3.95 16.60 5.90
CA LEU A 142 4.92 15.52 5.98
C LEU A 142 5.98 15.71 4.90
N ALA A 143 7.26 15.54 5.24
CA ALA A 143 8.36 15.51 4.27
C ALA A 143 8.85 14.08 4.09
N LEU A 144 8.87 13.59 2.86
CA LEU A 144 9.31 12.25 2.49
C LEU A 144 10.46 12.30 1.49
N CYS A 145 11.32 11.29 1.55
CA CYS A 145 12.40 11.07 0.59
C CYS A 145 12.25 9.70 -0.09
N ASP A 146 12.35 9.68 -1.42
CA ASP A 146 12.53 8.45 -2.20
C ASP A 146 13.90 8.46 -2.87
N LEU A 147 14.60 7.33 -2.83
CA LEU A 147 15.89 7.19 -3.49
C LEU A 147 15.68 6.79 -4.96
N LYS A 148 16.00 7.70 -5.88
CA LYS A 148 15.84 7.48 -7.33
C LYS A 148 17.04 6.76 -7.93
N SER A 149 18.26 7.16 -7.57
CA SER A 149 19.50 6.50 -7.99
C SER A 149 20.58 6.60 -6.92
N TYR A 150 21.56 5.69 -6.97
CA TYR A 150 22.70 5.66 -6.07
C TYR A 150 23.91 5.04 -6.80
N SER A 151 25.08 5.62 -6.59
CA SER A 151 26.38 5.18 -7.10
C SER A 151 27.47 5.55 -6.08
N GLU A 152 28.75 5.32 -6.41
CA GLU A 152 29.86 5.82 -5.59
C GLU A 152 30.12 7.32 -5.76
N GLN A 153 29.59 7.92 -6.85
CA GLN A 153 29.81 9.32 -7.21
C GLN A 153 28.70 10.25 -6.72
N GLY A 154 27.47 9.73 -6.63
CA GLY A 154 26.30 10.49 -6.21
C GLY A 154 25.09 9.64 -5.86
N ALA A 155 24.07 10.31 -5.32
CA ALA A 155 22.71 9.79 -5.24
C ALA A 155 21.74 10.84 -5.79
N VAL A 156 20.65 10.37 -6.40
CA VAL A 156 19.51 11.23 -6.73
C VAL A 156 18.37 10.86 -5.79
N VAL A 157 17.85 11.86 -5.10
CA VAL A 157 16.71 11.71 -4.19
C VAL A 157 15.56 12.60 -4.61
N GLU A 158 14.34 12.12 -4.50
CA GLU A 158 13.14 12.95 -4.59
C GLU A 158 12.72 13.36 -3.19
N ILE A 159 12.50 14.65 -2.98
CA ILE A 159 11.86 15.20 -1.78
C ILE A 159 10.42 15.56 -2.13
N ALA A 160 9.47 14.98 -1.41
CA ALA A 160 8.06 15.29 -1.54
C ALA A 160 7.51 15.87 -0.23
N ILE A 161 6.75 16.95 -0.31
CA ILE A 161 5.97 17.49 0.82
C ILE A 161 4.50 17.16 0.59
N LEU A 162 3.92 16.47 1.55
CA LEU A 162 2.53 16.03 1.53
C LEU A 162 1.71 16.76 2.59
N LYS A 163 0.43 17.02 2.32
CA LYS A 163 -0.54 17.33 3.39
C LYS A 163 -0.76 16.09 4.26
N LEU A 164 -0.98 16.27 5.55
CA LEU A 164 -1.11 15.17 6.52
C LEU A 164 -2.33 14.29 6.25
N HIS A 165 -3.43 14.87 5.78
CA HIS A 165 -4.67 14.15 5.54
C HIS A 165 -4.66 13.51 4.14
N PRO A 166 -4.80 12.18 4.02
CA PRO A 166 -4.86 11.51 2.73
C PRO A 166 -6.24 11.70 2.08
N PHE A 167 -6.29 11.72 0.76
CA PHE A 167 -7.55 11.64 0.00
C PHE A 167 -7.92 10.18 -0.34
N ALA A 168 -6.99 9.24 -0.19
CA ALA A 168 -7.25 7.81 -0.37
C ALA A 168 -6.37 6.93 0.52
N ILE A 169 -6.82 5.71 0.81
CA ILE A 169 -6.02 4.70 1.49
C ILE A 169 -6.08 3.35 0.77
N PHE A 170 -5.00 2.57 0.90
CA PHE A 170 -4.98 1.16 0.50
C PHE A 170 -4.80 0.27 1.73
N GLU A 171 -5.59 -0.78 1.81
CA GLU A 171 -5.51 -1.81 2.85
C GLU A 171 -5.38 -3.19 2.22
N CYS A 172 -4.31 -3.90 2.58
CA CYS A 172 -4.03 -5.24 2.08
C CYS A 172 -4.57 -6.28 3.07
N LYS A 173 -5.32 -7.26 2.57
CA LYS A 173 -5.82 -8.38 3.39
C LYS A 173 -5.69 -9.70 2.64
N ARG A 174 -5.06 -10.67 3.29
CA ARG A 174 -5.08 -12.06 2.86
C ARG A 174 -6.23 -12.77 3.58
N VAL A 175 -7.20 -13.26 2.81
CA VAL A 175 -8.34 -14.05 3.28
C VAL A 175 -8.12 -15.53 2.97
N GLY A 176 -8.59 -16.43 3.82
CA GLY A 176 -8.43 -17.87 3.66
C GLY A 176 -8.73 -18.68 4.92
N ILE A 177 -8.92 -19.98 4.77
CA ILE A 177 -9.19 -20.93 5.86
C ILE A 177 -7.88 -21.63 6.27
N GLU A 178 -7.60 -21.71 7.57
CA GLU A 178 -6.47 -22.48 8.10
C GLU A 178 -6.80 -24.00 8.04
N GLU A 179 -5.81 -24.85 7.72
CA GLU A 179 -6.05 -26.31 7.57
C GLU A 179 -6.58 -26.89 8.89
N GLY A 180 -7.64 -27.69 8.83
CA GLY A 180 -8.31 -28.26 10.01
C GLY A 180 -9.42 -27.38 10.61
N ALA A 181 -9.55 -26.12 10.19
CA ALA A 181 -10.67 -25.27 10.57
C ALA A 181 -11.79 -25.36 9.53
N LYS A 182 -13.02 -25.74 9.94
CA LYS A 182 -14.20 -25.69 9.05
C LYS A 182 -14.80 -24.28 8.91
N LYS A 183 -14.37 -23.34 9.75
CA LYS A 183 -14.72 -21.91 9.75
C LYS A 183 -13.49 -21.09 10.12
N GLY A 184 -13.37 -19.87 9.59
CA GLY A 184 -12.25 -18.95 9.82
C GLY A 184 -12.53 -17.83 10.81
N PRO A 185 -12.77 -18.09 12.12
CA PRO A 185 -13.02 -17.03 13.09
C PRO A 185 -11.88 -16.00 13.12
N THR A 186 -10.63 -16.41 12.99
CA THR A 186 -9.47 -15.49 12.94
C THR A 186 -9.39 -14.67 11.64
N THR A 187 -9.82 -15.24 10.51
CA THR A 187 -9.84 -14.56 9.20
C THR A 187 -10.99 -13.55 9.12
N ILE A 188 -12.17 -13.91 9.62
CA ILE A 188 -13.33 -13.01 9.75
C ILE A 188 -12.96 -11.82 10.62
N GLU A 189 -12.37 -12.03 11.79
CA GLU A 189 -12.02 -10.91 12.69
C GLU A 189 -11.00 -9.97 12.05
N LYS A 190 -9.99 -10.48 11.32
CA LYS A 190 -9.04 -9.63 10.59
C LYS A 190 -9.68 -8.88 9.42
N ALA A 191 -10.58 -9.53 8.68
CA ALA A 191 -11.35 -8.89 7.63
C ALA A 191 -12.26 -7.79 8.18
N LYS A 192 -12.92 -8.06 9.32
CA LYS A 192 -13.73 -7.09 10.05
C LYS A 192 -12.92 -5.89 10.54
N GLN A 193 -11.68 -6.08 10.99
CA GLN A 193 -10.81 -4.97 11.39
C GLN A 193 -10.54 -4.01 10.23
N GLY A 194 -10.12 -4.52 9.06
CA GLY A 194 -9.92 -3.66 7.88
C GLY A 194 -11.23 -2.99 7.43
N ALA A 195 -12.33 -3.74 7.42
CA ALA A 195 -13.67 -3.22 7.13
C ALA A 195 -14.13 -2.15 8.12
N TYR A 196 -13.77 -2.27 9.40
CA TYR A 196 -14.07 -1.29 10.43
C TYR A 196 -13.33 0.02 10.14
N VAL A 197 -12.03 -0.03 9.86
CA VAL A 197 -11.25 1.15 9.47
C VAL A 197 -11.87 1.84 8.25
N ALA A 198 -12.13 1.09 7.18
CA ALA A 198 -12.70 1.64 5.93
C ALA A 198 -14.03 2.38 6.15
N LYS A 199 -14.84 1.95 7.12
CA LYS A 199 -16.12 2.59 7.43
C LYS A 199 -15.99 3.87 8.24
N HIS A 200 -14.97 4.02 9.08
CA HIS A 200 -14.94 5.10 10.08
C HIS A 200 -13.98 6.24 9.75
N ILE A 201 -13.09 6.11 8.77
CA ILE A 201 -12.08 7.14 8.49
C ILE A 201 -12.55 8.26 7.55
N SER A 202 -13.61 8.04 6.76
CA SER A 202 -14.05 8.98 5.72
C SER A 202 -15.28 9.78 6.17
N SER A 203 -15.39 11.04 5.76
CA SER A 203 -16.59 11.85 5.99
C SER A 203 -17.82 11.39 5.20
N LEU A 204 -17.62 10.62 4.12
CA LEU A 204 -18.69 10.00 3.35
C LEU A 204 -19.01 8.62 3.93
N GLN A 205 -20.14 8.50 4.61
CA GLN A 205 -20.55 7.29 5.32
C GLN A 205 -21.53 6.45 4.50
N LYS A 206 -21.35 5.11 4.47
CA LYS A 206 -22.30 4.19 3.84
C LYS A 206 -23.42 3.83 4.82
N ILE A 207 -24.66 4.10 4.44
CA ILE A 207 -25.86 3.63 5.14
C ILE A 207 -26.72 2.76 4.23
N ARG A 208 -27.51 1.87 4.81
CA ARG A 208 -28.37 0.94 4.06
C ARG A 208 -29.83 1.13 4.45
N SER A 209 -30.69 1.24 3.45
CA SER A 209 -32.15 1.26 3.63
C SER A 209 -32.70 -0.16 3.86
N VAL A 210 -33.97 -0.23 4.28
CA VAL A 210 -34.67 -1.50 4.54
C VAL A 210 -34.77 -2.41 3.30
N ASP A 211 -34.78 -1.84 2.10
CA ASP A 211 -34.81 -2.55 0.82
C ASP A 211 -33.40 -2.94 0.33
N GLY A 212 -32.36 -2.69 1.13
CA GLY A 212 -30.99 -3.08 0.84
C GLY A 212 -30.20 -2.12 -0.04
N LYS A 213 -30.78 -1.01 -0.51
CA LYS A 213 -30.04 0.02 -1.27
C LYS A 213 -29.02 0.73 -0.39
N VAL A 214 -27.91 1.15 -0.99
CA VAL A 214 -26.81 1.84 -0.31
C VAL A 214 -26.85 3.33 -0.62
N PHE A 215 -26.87 4.14 0.43
CA PHE A 215 -26.82 5.60 0.36
C PHE A 215 -25.51 6.10 0.98
N GLY A 216 -25.02 7.22 0.47
CA GLY A 216 -23.97 8.01 1.09
C GLY A 216 -24.59 9.06 1.99
N ALA A 217 -24.15 9.12 3.24
CA ALA A 217 -24.44 10.20 4.17
C ALA A 217 -23.19 11.06 4.31
N LEU A 218 -23.25 12.30 3.80
CA LEU A 218 -22.17 13.26 3.87
C LEU A 218 -22.47 14.27 4.98
N ALA A 219 -21.58 14.38 5.96
CA ALA A 219 -21.70 15.38 7.01
C ALA A 219 -21.41 16.79 6.46
N LYS A 220 -22.29 17.75 6.75
CA LYS A 220 -22.12 19.16 6.40
C LYS A 220 -21.51 19.94 7.58
N PRO A 221 -20.89 21.12 7.32
CA PRO A 221 -20.32 21.95 8.38
C PRO A 221 -21.32 22.42 9.45
N ASP A 222 -22.60 22.49 9.13
CA ASP A 222 -23.70 22.84 10.05
C ASP A 222 -24.15 21.69 10.95
N GLY A 223 -23.54 20.51 10.82
CA GLY A 223 -23.89 19.29 11.57
C GLY A 223 -25.01 18.46 10.95
N ASN A 224 -25.63 18.91 9.85
CA ASN A 224 -26.64 18.14 9.13
C ASN A 224 -25.98 17.12 8.18
N PHE A 225 -26.80 16.21 7.64
CA PHE A 225 -26.36 15.22 6.65
C PHE A 225 -27.04 15.42 5.31
N GLU A 226 -26.27 15.33 4.24
CA GLU A 226 -26.79 15.11 2.90
C GLU A 226 -26.85 13.61 2.61
N ILE A 227 -28.02 13.10 2.24
CA ILE A 227 -28.22 11.68 1.94
C ILE A 227 -28.64 11.51 0.49
N GLN A 228 -27.88 10.72 -0.26
CA GLN A 228 -28.20 10.40 -1.65
C GLN A 228 -27.63 9.02 -2.05
N PRO A 229 -27.99 8.44 -3.22
CA PRO A 229 -27.42 7.17 -3.67
C PRO A 229 -25.89 7.18 -3.58
N TYR A 230 -25.31 6.11 -3.03
CA TYR A 230 -23.90 6.12 -2.64
C TYR A 230 -22.94 6.41 -3.80
N GLU A 231 -23.16 5.82 -4.98
CA GLU A 231 -22.35 6.08 -6.18
C GLU A 231 -22.40 7.56 -6.60
N LYS A 232 -23.57 8.19 -6.51
CA LYS A 232 -23.73 9.62 -6.81
C LYS A 232 -22.95 10.48 -5.81
N ALA A 233 -23.04 10.16 -4.52
CA ALA A 233 -22.28 10.85 -3.48
C ALA A 233 -20.77 10.70 -3.68
N LEU A 234 -20.30 9.49 -3.98
CA LEU A 234 -18.89 9.22 -4.22
C LEU A 234 -18.38 10.00 -5.44
N ASN A 235 -19.11 9.97 -6.55
CA ASN A 235 -18.75 10.71 -7.76
C ASN A 235 -18.78 12.23 -7.53
N GLN A 236 -19.74 12.74 -6.75
CA GLN A 236 -19.76 14.15 -6.37
C GLN A 236 -18.51 14.54 -5.60
N MET A 237 -18.08 13.76 -4.60
CA MET A 237 -16.84 14.03 -3.87
C MET A 237 -15.63 14.02 -4.79
N ILE A 238 -15.50 13.00 -5.64
CA ILE A 238 -14.30 12.84 -6.47
C ILE A 238 -14.21 13.92 -7.57
N TYR A 239 -15.29 14.13 -8.32
CA TYR A 239 -15.23 14.93 -9.54
C TYR A 239 -15.70 16.38 -9.36
N HIS A 240 -16.52 16.67 -8.35
CA HIS A 240 -17.22 17.97 -8.27
C HIS A 240 -16.99 18.73 -6.97
N ALA A 241 -16.62 18.06 -5.87
CA ALA A 241 -16.41 18.74 -4.61
C ALA A 241 -15.16 19.64 -4.65
N PRO A 242 -15.25 20.86 -4.09
CA PRO A 242 -14.09 21.70 -3.86
C PRO A 242 -13.19 21.09 -2.78
N VAL A 243 -11.91 21.47 -2.79
CA VAL A 243 -10.90 20.94 -1.84
C VAL A 243 -11.30 21.14 -0.37
N THR A 244 -11.97 22.24 -0.05
CA THR A 244 -12.48 22.54 1.31
C THR A 244 -13.35 21.41 1.86
N ASP A 245 -14.13 20.78 0.98
CA ASP A 245 -15.08 19.72 1.35
C ASP A 245 -14.40 18.35 1.40
N LEU A 246 -13.16 18.24 0.89
CA LEU A 246 -12.40 17.00 0.84
C LEU A 246 -11.49 16.76 2.05
N THR A 247 -11.35 17.75 2.94
CA THR A 247 -10.44 17.67 4.10
C THR A 247 -10.58 16.38 4.92
N ASN A 248 -11.81 15.86 5.03
CA ASN A 248 -12.11 14.63 5.76
C ASN A 248 -12.62 13.49 4.85
N PHE A 249 -12.65 13.69 3.54
CA PHE A 249 -13.05 12.66 2.59
C PHE A 249 -11.86 11.76 2.29
N ILE A 250 -12.05 10.46 2.46
CA ILE A 250 -11.05 9.44 2.14
C ILE A 250 -11.69 8.37 1.29
N LEU A 251 -11.17 8.19 0.08
CA LEU A 251 -11.50 7.05 -0.78
C LEU A 251 -10.83 5.79 -0.23
N THR A 252 -11.60 4.76 0.05
CA THR A 252 -11.10 3.54 0.68
C THR A 252 -10.94 2.40 -0.33
N ILE A 253 -9.71 1.89 -0.47
CA ILE A 253 -9.37 0.81 -1.39
C ILE A 253 -8.89 -0.41 -0.61
N GLY A 254 -9.59 -1.53 -0.75
CA GLY A 254 -9.17 -2.83 -0.24
C GLY A 254 -8.51 -3.66 -1.34
N ILE A 255 -7.38 -4.29 -1.04
CA ILE A 255 -6.78 -5.33 -1.87
C ILE A 255 -6.83 -6.64 -1.11
N ALA A 256 -7.66 -7.57 -1.59
CA ALA A 256 -7.84 -8.89 -1.02
C ALA A 256 -7.15 -9.96 -1.87
N SER A 257 -6.55 -10.97 -1.24
CA SER A 257 -6.10 -12.20 -1.93
C SER A 257 -6.61 -13.42 -1.19
N ASN A 258 -6.85 -14.54 -1.89
CA ASN A 258 -7.41 -15.75 -1.26
C ASN A 258 -6.40 -16.90 -1.13
N HIS A 259 -6.81 -17.92 -0.37
CA HIS A 259 -6.27 -19.28 -0.35
C HIS A 259 -7.39 -20.28 -0.59
N GLY A 260 -7.29 -21.06 -1.68
CA GLY A 260 -8.05 -22.30 -1.86
C GLY A 260 -9.29 -22.24 -2.76
N ASN A 261 -9.28 -21.43 -3.83
CA ASN A 261 -10.34 -21.43 -4.85
C ASN A 261 -11.77 -21.17 -4.31
N TRP A 262 -11.93 -20.39 -3.24
CA TRP A 262 -13.26 -19.91 -2.77
C TRP A 262 -13.82 -18.74 -3.60
N PHE A 263 -13.21 -18.43 -4.74
CA PHE A 263 -13.64 -17.36 -5.62
C PHE A 263 -14.71 -17.89 -6.58
N THR A 264 -15.96 -17.54 -6.31
CA THR A 264 -16.89 -17.22 -7.39
C THR A 264 -17.41 -15.81 -7.11
N SER A 265 -17.30 -14.91 -8.09
CA SER A 265 -17.94 -13.58 -8.05
C SER A 265 -19.42 -13.68 -7.69
N ASP A 266 -20.03 -14.82 -8.00
CA ASP A 266 -21.46 -15.10 -7.93
C ASP A 266 -21.90 -15.60 -6.54
N ASN A 267 -20.99 -16.11 -5.71
CA ASN A 267 -21.31 -16.56 -4.34
C ASN A 267 -20.17 -16.23 -3.34
N PRO A 268 -19.96 -14.94 -3.04
CA PRO A 268 -18.93 -14.52 -2.10
C PRO A 268 -19.19 -15.06 -0.69
N ASN A 269 -18.14 -15.54 -0.02
CA ASN A 269 -18.22 -15.90 1.39
C ASN A 269 -18.48 -14.66 2.27
N LYS A 270 -18.79 -14.89 3.55
CA LYS A 270 -19.19 -13.83 4.49
C LYS A 270 -18.09 -12.79 4.67
N GLU A 271 -16.84 -13.22 4.69
CA GLU A 271 -15.63 -12.40 4.79
C GLU A 271 -15.56 -11.42 3.62
N LEU A 272 -15.68 -11.93 2.39
CA LEU A 272 -15.61 -11.11 1.18
C LEU A 272 -16.81 -10.16 1.08
N LEU A 273 -18.01 -10.60 1.51
CA LEU A 273 -19.17 -9.72 1.63
C LEU A 273 -18.94 -8.58 2.61
N VAL A 274 -18.31 -8.84 3.76
CA VAL A 274 -17.97 -7.79 4.74
C VAL A 274 -17.01 -6.79 4.10
N LEU A 275 -15.95 -7.24 3.43
CA LEU A 275 -14.99 -6.34 2.77
C LEU A 275 -15.67 -5.54 1.65
N LYS A 276 -16.42 -6.21 0.77
CA LYS A 276 -17.09 -5.60 -0.39
C LYS A 276 -18.05 -4.49 0.01
N ASN A 277 -18.75 -4.65 1.13
CA ASN A 277 -19.69 -3.65 1.65
C ASN A 277 -19.02 -2.55 2.47
N SER A 278 -17.72 -2.64 2.74
CA SER A 278 -17.00 -1.68 3.58
C SER A 278 -16.18 -0.73 2.74
N TYR A 279 -15.32 -1.25 1.86
CA TYR A 279 -14.49 -0.43 0.98
C TYR A 279 -15.27 0.17 -0.19
N ASP A 280 -14.81 1.33 -0.66
CA ASP A 280 -15.36 2.00 -1.84
C ASP A 280 -14.92 1.24 -3.09
N TRP A 281 -13.66 0.82 -3.10
CA TRP A 281 -13.09 -0.10 -4.06
C TRP A 281 -12.58 -1.37 -3.38
N LEU A 282 -12.92 -2.53 -3.91
CA LEU A 282 -12.35 -3.81 -3.48
C LEU A 282 -11.79 -4.55 -4.69
N LEU A 283 -10.47 -4.63 -4.75
CA LEU A 283 -9.74 -5.39 -5.76
C LEU A 283 -9.39 -6.76 -5.17
N PHE A 284 -9.51 -7.78 -5.99
CA PHE A 284 -9.16 -9.14 -5.63
C PHE A 284 -7.96 -9.61 -6.46
N LEU A 285 -6.81 -9.74 -5.81
CA LEU A 285 -5.61 -10.35 -6.38
C LEU A 285 -5.85 -11.86 -6.55
N THR A 286 -5.89 -12.30 -7.80
CA THR A 286 -6.20 -13.67 -8.18
C THR A 286 -5.13 -14.64 -7.71
N ASP A 287 -5.55 -15.88 -7.44
CA ASP A 287 -4.62 -16.97 -7.11
C ASP A 287 -3.58 -17.15 -8.22
N GLU A 288 -3.97 -16.99 -9.50
CA GLU A 288 -3.07 -17.06 -10.64
C GLU A 288 -2.06 -15.90 -10.67
N GLY A 289 -2.49 -14.66 -10.47
CA GLY A 289 -1.60 -13.50 -10.45
C GLY A 289 -0.56 -13.58 -9.34
N LEU A 290 -1.01 -13.92 -8.12
CA LEU A 290 -0.10 -14.10 -6.99
C LEU A 290 0.83 -15.32 -7.19
N ALA A 291 0.31 -16.41 -7.74
CA ALA A 291 1.12 -17.58 -8.06
C ALA A 291 2.19 -17.29 -9.10
N LYS A 292 1.84 -16.52 -10.13
CA LYS A 292 2.75 -16.06 -11.18
C LYS A 292 3.89 -15.22 -10.61
N PHE A 293 3.59 -14.23 -9.77
CA PHE A 293 4.61 -13.43 -9.09
C PHE A 293 5.59 -14.32 -8.31
N VAL A 294 5.07 -15.22 -7.46
CA VAL A 294 5.90 -16.08 -6.61
C VAL A 294 6.74 -17.03 -7.46
N LYS A 295 6.16 -17.62 -8.50
CA LYS A 295 6.88 -18.55 -9.37
C LYS A 295 8.01 -17.84 -10.11
N GLU A 296 7.71 -16.74 -10.79
CA GLU A 296 8.65 -16.05 -11.69
C GLU A 296 9.74 -15.28 -10.96
N LEU A 297 9.51 -14.84 -9.72
CA LEU A 297 10.45 -13.97 -9.00
C LEU A 297 11.09 -14.62 -7.77
N ILE A 298 10.52 -15.71 -7.25
CA ILE A 298 10.96 -16.32 -5.98
C ILE A 298 11.32 -17.79 -6.15
N LEU A 299 10.46 -18.63 -6.72
CA LEU A 299 10.72 -20.08 -6.78
C LEU A 299 11.60 -20.48 -7.96
N GLU A 300 11.31 -19.93 -9.15
CA GLU A 300 11.97 -20.27 -10.41
C GLU A 300 12.38 -18.98 -11.14
N PRO A 301 13.21 -18.10 -10.53
CA PRO A 301 13.55 -16.84 -11.13
C PRO A 301 14.48 -17.01 -12.34
N LEU A 302 14.18 -16.25 -13.40
CA LEU A 302 15.17 -15.99 -14.45
C LEU A 302 16.38 -15.24 -13.83
N PRO A 303 17.60 -15.34 -14.42
CA PRO A 303 18.80 -14.69 -13.86
C PRO A 303 18.62 -13.19 -13.55
N LYS A 304 17.87 -12.46 -14.39
CA LYS A 304 17.55 -11.04 -14.19
C LYS A 304 16.68 -10.74 -12.94
N PHE A 305 16.10 -11.76 -12.32
CA PHE A 305 15.24 -11.66 -11.14
C PHE A 305 15.88 -12.24 -9.87
N GLU A 306 17.12 -12.70 -9.95
CA GLU A 306 17.81 -13.37 -8.84
C GLU A 306 17.93 -12.50 -7.58
N SER A 307 18.09 -11.17 -7.75
CA SER A 307 18.16 -10.24 -6.62
C SER A 307 16.87 -10.22 -5.78
N VAL A 308 15.71 -10.43 -6.40
CA VAL A 308 14.41 -10.52 -5.73
C VAL A 308 14.33 -11.79 -4.88
N GLN A 309 14.69 -12.94 -5.47
CA GLN A 309 14.75 -14.20 -4.73
C GLN A 309 15.73 -14.10 -3.56
N LYS A 310 16.94 -13.57 -3.78
CA LYS A 310 17.96 -13.40 -2.73
C LYS A 310 17.45 -12.53 -1.59
N ALA A 311 16.82 -11.40 -1.88
CA ALA A 311 16.25 -10.52 -0.86
C ALA A 311 15.10 -11.19 -0.08
N PHE A 312 14.23 -11.92 -0.79
CA PHE A 312 13.16 -12.71 -0.17
C PHE A 312 13.73 -13.78 0.77
N LEU A 313 14.63 -14.63 0.27
CA LEU A 313 15.25 -15.70 1.07
C LEU A 313 16.00 -15.11 2.26
N ALA A 314 16.84 -14.08 2.08
CA ALA A 314 17.58 -13.44 3.18
C ALA A 314 16.68 -12.95 4.32
N SER A 315 15.44 -12.56 4.00
CA SER A 315 14.43 -12.13 4.97
C SER A 315 13.86 -13.29 5.82
N TYR A 316 14.04 -14.54 5.38
CA TYR A 316 13.45 -15.73 5.99
C TYR A 316 14.42 -16.88 6.28
N ASP A 317 15.66 -16.87 5.80
CA ASP A 317 16.57 -18.04 5.74
C ASP A 317 17.35 -18.34 7.05
N SER A 318 16.79 -18.16 8.26
CA SER A 318 17.46 -18.64 9.49
C SER A 318 16.62 -18.61 10.78
N PRO A 319 16.80 -19.57 11.72
CA PRO A 319 16.13 -19.58 13.02
C PRO A 319 16.70 -18.51 13.96
N ARG A 320 15.99 -17.38 14.12
CA ARG A 320 15.89 -16.47 15.29
C ARG A 320 17.15 -15.99 16.05
N SER A 321 18.38 -16.38 15.72
CA SER A 321 19.56 -16.18 16.59
C SER A 321 20.46 -14.98 16.25
N SER A 322 20.10 -14.14 15.28
CA SER A 322 20.73 -12.82 15.13
C SER A 322 19.69 -11.81 14.67
N LYS A 323 19.87 -10.55 15.07
CA LYS A 323 19.01 -9.39 14.76
C LYS A 323 18.94 -9.11 13.24
N ARG A 324 18.40 -10.04 12.45
CA ARG A 324 18.25 -9.87 10.99
C ARG A 324 17.10 -8.90 10.72
N ILE A 325 17.43 -7.87 9.96
CA ILE A 325 16.48 -6.88 9.44
C ILE A 325 15.80 -7.52 8.23
N ASN A 326 14.46 -7.52 8.19
CA ASN A 326 13.70 -7.97 7.02
C ASN A 326 14.05 -7.05 5.82
N GLN A 327 14.42 -7.65 4.69
CA GLN A 327 14.97 -6.96 3.51
C GLN A 327 14.04 -7.05 2.29
N PHE A 328 12.83 -7.56 2.48
CA PHE A 328 11.84 -7.73 1.41
C PHE A 328 10.44 -7.39 1.92
N THR A 329 10.17 -6.11 2.11
CA THR A 329 8.88 -5.57 2.58
C THR A 329 8.51 -4.31 1.81
N LYS A 330 7.26 -3.83 1.98
CA LYS A 330 6.81 -2.53 1.48
C LYS A 330 7.64 -1.36 2.02
N VAL A 331 8.06 -1.42 3.29
CA VAL A 331 8.80 -0.33 3.96
C VAL A 331 10.29 -0.37 3.61
N ARG A 332 10.89 -1.56 3.67
CA ARG A 332 12.33 -1.77 3.45
C ARG A 332 12.58 -2.89 2.47
N ILE A 333 13.45 -2.62 1.50
CA ILE A 333 13.80 -3.57 0.46
C ILE A 333 15.28 -3.41 0.05
N LEU A 334 15.95 -4.52 -0.27
CA LEU A 334 17.27 -4.48 -0.87
C LEU A 334 17.22 -3.70 -2.19
N ARG A 335 18.15 -2.75 -2.40
CA ARG A 335 18.13 -1.83 -3.55
C ARG A 335 18.07 -2.56 -4.90
N ASP A 336 18.85 -3.62 -5.08
CA ASP A 336 18.84 -4.38 -6.33
C ASP A 336 17.52 -5.09 -6.59
N ALA A 337 16.87 -5.60 -5.54
CA ALA A 337 15.53 -6.17 -5.65
C ALA A 337 14.49 -5.09 -5.98
N HIS A 338 14.62 -3.90 -5.41
CA HIS A 338 13.76 -2.75 -5.73
C HIS A 338 13.85 -2.37 -7.21
N LEU A 339 15.07 -2.21 -7.74
CA LEU A 339 15.29 -1.85 -9.14
C LEU A 339 14.70 -2.89 -10.09
N VAL A 340 14.86 -4.18 -9.76
CA VAL A 340 14.26 -5.27 -10.53
C VAL A 340 12.73 -5.21 -10.49
N LEU A 341 12.12 -4.96 -9.32
CA LEU A 341 10.66 -4.86 -9.20
C LEU A 341 10.11 -3.63 -9.93
N VAL A 342 10.77 -2.47 -9.86
CA VAL A 342 10.40 -1.28 -10.66
C VAL A 342 10.32 -1.63 -12.14
N ASN A 343 11.36 -2.28 -12.67
CA ASN A 343 11.43 -2.70 -14.08
C ASN A 343 10.42 -3.82 -14.42
N TYR A 344 10.19 -4.78 -13.52
CA TYR A 344 9.19 -5.84 -13.72
C TYR A 344 7.79 -5.25 -13.86
N PHE A 345 7.38 -4.39 -12.93
CA PHE A 345 6.05 -3.78 -12.97
C PHE A 345 5.89 -2.84 -14.16
N SER A 346 6.89 -2.00 -14.45
CA SER A 346 6.84 -1.11 -15.62
C SER A 346 6.64 -1.86 -16.94
N LYS A 347 7.31 -3.01 -17.12
CA LYS A 347 7.18 -3.82 -18.34
C LYS A 347 5.89 -4.61 -18.43
N ASN A 348 5.27 -4.95 -17.30
CA ASN A 348 4.14 -5.88 -17.25
C ASN A 348 2.84 -5.24 -16.74
N ILE A 349 2.80 -3.92 -16.48
CA ILE A 349 1.67 -3.28 -15.78
C ILE A 349 0.32 -3.56 -16.43
N ARG A 350 0.21 -3.46 -17.76
CA ARG A 350 -1.04 -3.74 -18.48
C ARG A 350 -1.51 -5.17 -18.25
N GLN A 351 -0.58 -6.12 -18.29
CA GLN A 351 -0.87 -7.53 -18.06
C GLN A 351 -1.27 -7.78 -16.59
N ILE A 352 -0.54 -7.17 -15.65
CA ILE A 352 -0.83 -7.28 -14.21
C ILE A 352 -2.24 -6.78 -13.93
N GLU A 353 -2.61 -5.60 -14.44
CA GLU A 353 -3.93 -5.02 -14.25
C GLU A 353 -5.06 -5.86 -14.85
N SER A 354 -4.84 -6.46 -16.03
CA SER A 354 -5.86 -7.24 -16.72
C SER A 354 -5.99 -8.68 -16.21
N GLU A 355 -4.89 -9.31 -15.76
CA GLU A 355 -4.86 -10.74 -15.42
C GLU A 355 -4.83 -11.00 -13.91
N TRP A 356 -4.24 -10.10 -13.12
CA TRP A 356 -4.00 -10.36 -11.70
C TRP A 356 -5.14 -9.89 -10.82
N PHE A 357 -6.00 -8.98 -11.30
CA PHE A 357 -7.02 -8.36 -10.46
C PHE A 357 -8.43 -8.56 -11.00
N ASN A 358 -9.31 -9.06 -10.14
CA ASN A 358 -10.76 -9.01 -10.34
C ASN A 358 -11.33 -7.86 -9.50
N LEU A 359 -12.14 -6.98 -10.10
CA LEU A 359 -12.82 -5.95 -9.33
C LEU A 359 -14.13 -6.47 -8.72
N LEU A 360 -14.28 -6.31 -7.41
CA LEU A 360 -15.46 -6.79 -6.67
C LEU A 360 -16.42 -5.69 -6.25
N SER A 361 -15.90 -4.48 -6.04
CA SER A 361 -16.67 -3.28 -5.75
C SER A 361 -15.91 -2.07 -6.30
N PRO A 362 -16.59 -1.11 -6.95
CA PRO A 362 -17.94 -1.24 -7.51
C PRO A 362 -18.03 -2.35 -8.57
N GLN A 363 -19.22 -2.91 -8.80
CA GLN A 363 -19.39 -3.97 -9.81
C GLN A 363 -19.22 -3.41 -11.23
N ASN A 364 -18.69 -4.23 -12.14
CA ASN A 364 -18.57 -3.95 -13.58
C ASN A 364 -17.74 -2.71 -13.95
N GLN A 365 -16.99 -2.13 -13.02
CA GLN A 365 -16.05 -1.06 -13.33
C GLN A 365 -14.67 -1.64 -13.70
N PRO A 366 -13.95 -1.04 -14.64
CA PRO A 366 -12.57 -1.39 -14.91
C PRO A 366 -11.63 -0.71 -13.90
N ILE A 367 -10.45 -1.30 -13.67
CA ILE A 367 -9.44 -0.76 -12.76
C ILE A 367 -8.96 0.65 -13.17
N ILE A 368 -9.00 0.97 -14.47
CA ILE A 368 -8.68 2.30 -14.99
C ILE A 368 -9.60 3.39 -14.43
N THR A 369 -10.85 3.07 -14.08
CA THR A 369 -11.76 4.02 -13.43
C THR A 369 -11.23 4.43 -12.06
N LEU A 370 -10.70 3.48 -11.27
CA LEU A 370 -10.06 3.80 -9.99
C LEU A 370 -8.81 4.66 -10.18
N GLN A 371 -7.98 4.33 -11.18
CA GLN A 371 -6.79 5.13 -11.48
C GLN A 371 -7.17 6.57 -11.81
N ASN A 372 -8.18 6.76 -12.66
CA ASN A 372 -8.68 8.08 -13.03
C ASN A 372 -9.24 8.84 -11.82
N GLN A 373 -9.96 8.16 -10.92
CA GLN A 373 -10.45 8.76 -9.67
C GLN A 373 -9.32 9.23 -8.76
N LEU A 374 -8.29 8.39 -8.55
CA LEU A 374 -7.13 8.74 -7.75
C LEU A 374 -6.34 9.90 -8.37
N GLN A 375 -6.14 9.88 -9.69
CA GLN A 375 -5.48 10.96 -10.42
C GLN A 375 -6.29 12.26 -10.35
N THR A 376 -7.62 12.19 -10.47
CA THR A 376 -8.51 13.34 -10.30
C THR A 376 -8.35 13.95 -8.92
N LEU A 377 -8.34 13.14 -7.86
CA LEU A 377 -8.15 13.62 -6.50
C LEU A 377 -6.74 14.22 -6.29
N ALA A 378 -5.70 13.57 -6.82
CA ALA A 378 -4.32 14.04 -6.72
C ALA A 378 -4.11 15.42 -7.38
N GLN A 379 -4.79 15.66 -8.51
CA GLN A 379 -4.63 16.87 -9.33
C GLN A 379 -5.45 18.08 -8.86
N LYS A 380 -6.28 17.95 -7.82
CA LYS A 380 -7.02 19.09 -7.27
C LYS A 380 -6.06 20.13 -6.65
N GLU A 381 -6.50 21.38 -6.57
CA GLU A 381 -5.69 22.49 -6.05
C GLU A 381 -5.65 22.49 -4.51
N TRP A 382 -4.83 21.62 -3.92
CA TRP A 382 -4.69 21.45 -2.47
C TRP A 382 -3.89 22.55 -1.75
N TYR A 383 -3.61 23.66 -2.44
CA TYR A 383 -2.74 24.75 -1.96
C TYR A 383 -3.45 25.79 -1.07
N LEU A 384 -4.75 25.63 -0.85
CA LEU A 384 -5.53 26.48 0.05
C LEU A 384 -5.33 26.11 1.53
#